data_AF-A0A1E8AY06-F1
#
_entry.id   AF-A0A1E8AY06-F1
#
_cell.length_a   1.000
_cell.length_b   1.000
_cell.length_c   1.000
_cell.angle_alpha   90.00
_cell.angle_beta   90.00
_cell.angle_gamma   90.00
#
_symmetry.space_group_name_H-M   'P 1'
#
loop_
_entity.id
_entity.type
_entity.pdbx_description
1 polymer ?
#
loop_
_entity_poly.entity_id
_entity_poly.type
_entity_poly.pdbx_seq_one_letter_code
_entity_poly.pdbx_strand_id
1 'polypeptide(L)'
;MGERGLSFAHTTIMRWVHQFGPELDKRIRFHLKQTDDSWRVDDTYIKVKSQWMYLYSVVDSEGNKIDFYLSKSRDKQAAKRFFVCF
;
A
#
# COMPACT_ATOMS: atom_id res chain seq x y z
N MET A 1 24.60 6.64 -11.39
CA MET A 1 24.03 6.69 -10.02
C MET A 1 24.95 7.55 -9.18
N GLY A 2 24.66 8.80 -8.81
CA GLY A 2 23.47 9.63 -9.05
C GLY A 2 23.87 11.12 -9.06
N GLU A 3 22.93 11.97 -9.43
CA GLU A 3 23.09 13.41 -9.73
C GLU A 3 23.57 14.28 -8.55
N ARG A 4 23.84 13.69 -7.38
CA ARG A 4 24.31 14.38 -6.15
C ARG A 4 25.57 13.78 -5.51
N GLY A 5 26.20 12.77 -6.10
CA GLY A 5 27.48 12.22 -5.60
C GLY A 5 27.43 11.51 -4.23
N LEU A 6 26.24 11.25 -3.66
CA LEU A 6 26.09 10.61 -2.37
C LEU A 6 26.14 9.07 -2.52
N SER A 7 27.09 8.44 -1.84
CA SER A 7 27.20 6.98 -1.74
C SER A 7 26.33 6.48 -0.60
N PHE A 8 25.25 5.78 -0.94
CA PHE A 8 24.37 5.14 0.04
C PHE A 8 24.35 3.63 -0.19
N ALA A 9 24.27 2.87 0.90
CA ALA A 9 23.92 1.46 0.81
C ALA A 9 22.53 1.30 0.14
N HIS A 10 22.36 0.25 -0.66
CA HIS A 10 21.09 -0.04 -1.33
C HIS A 10 19.91 -0.21 -0.34
N THR A 11 20.19 -0.51 0.93
CA THR A 11 19.20 -0.64 2.01
C THR A 11 18.83 0.68 2.69
N THR A 12 19.55 1.78 2.43
CA THR A 12 19.37 3.05 3.16
C THR A 12 17.96 3.59 3.03
N ILE A 13 17.39 3.56 1.81
CA ILE A 13 16.01 3.99 1.56
C ILE A 13 15.03 3.14 2.37
N MET A 14 15.20 1.80 2.36
CA MET A 14 14.32 0.90 3.11
C MET A 14 14.37 1.17 4.62
N ARG A 15 15.57 1.44 5.17
CA ARG A 15 15.72 1.79 6.59
C ARG A 15 14.99 3.10 6.91
N TRP A 16 15.08 4.11 6.04
CA TRP A 16 14.35 5.36 6.22
C TRP A 16 12.83 5.18 6.13
N VAL A 17 12.35 4.37 5.19
CA VAL A 17 10.92 4.04 5.08
C VAL A 17 10.43 3.37 6.38
N HIS A 18 11.18 2.44 6.96
CA HIS A 18 10.80 1.81 8.22
C HIS A 18 10.86 2.78 9.42
N GLN A 19 11.84 3.67 9.45
CA GLN A 19 12.03 4.60 10.57
C GLN A 19 11.01 5.76 10.54
N PHE A 20 10.84 6.39 9.38
CA PHE A 20 10.03 7.61 9.22
C PHE A 20 8.64 7.35 8.65
N GLY A 21 8.42 6.19 8.02
CA GLY A 21 7.14 5.83 7.41
C GLY A 21 5.94 6.03 8.35
N PRO A 22 5.95 5.49 9.58
CA PRO A 22 4.82 5.66 10.51
C PRO A 22 4.57 7.11 10.92
N GLU A 23 5.62 7.94 11.00
CA GLU A 23 5.48 9.35 11.36
C GLU A 23 4.96 10.19 10.18
N LEU A 24 5.49 9.95 8.98
CA LEU A 24 5.01 10.58 7.75
C LEU A 24 3.57 10.24 7.49
N ASP A 25 3.21 8.96 7.62
CA ASP A 25 1.86 8.47 7.45
C ASP A 25 0.88 9.17 8.42
N LYS A 26 1.20 9.30 9.71
CA LYS A 26 0.37 10.07 10.65
C LYS A 26 0.17 11.52 10.24
N ARG A 27 1.20 12.18 9.72
CA ARG A 27 1.12 13.59 9.29
C ARG A 27 0.37 13.76 7.98
N ILE A 28 0.55 12.83 7.04
CA ILE A 28 -0.04 12.87 5.70
C ILE A 28 -1.51 12.42 5.72
N ARG A 29 -1.89 11.46 6.57
CA ARG A 29 -3.29 10.98 6.65
C ARG A 29 -4.31 12.10 6.84
N PHE A 30 -4.01 13.13 7.62
CA PHE A 30 -4.92 14.28 7.79
C PHE A 30 -5.07 15.14 6.53
N HIS A 31 -4.11 15.08 5.62
CA HIS A 31 -4.09 15.82 4.36
C HIS A 31 -4.53 14.97 3.17
N LEU A 32 -4.68 13.65 3.35
CA LEU A 32 -5.30 12.79 2.35
C LEU A 32 -6.78 13.17 2.29
N LYS A 33 -7.20 13.60 1.11
CA LYS A 33 -8.57 14.00 0.77
C LYS A 33 -9.53 12.92 1.26
N GLN A 34 -10.65 13.30 1.89
CA GLN A 34 -11.74 12.37 2.12
C GLN A 34 -12.17 11.79 0.77
N THR A 35 -12.15 10.48 0.68
CA THR A 35 -12.41 9.74 -0.56
C THR A 35 -13.86 9.94 -0.97
N ASP A 36 -14.09 10.20 -2.26
CA ASP A 36 -15.42 10.35 -2.84
C ASP A 36 -16.34 9.16 -2.51
N ASP A 37 -17.65 9.38 -2.57
CA ASP A 37 -18.69 8.37 -2.32
C ASP A 37 -18.62 7.16 -3.28
N SER A 38 -17.78 7.21 -4.32
CA SER A 38 -17.54 6.11 -5.25
C SER A 38 -16.11 5.57 -5.16
N TRP A 39 -15.99 4.29 -4.79
CA TRP A 39 -14.75 3.55 -4.78
C TRP A 39 -14.89 2.23 -5.55
N ARG A 40 -13.76 1.68 -6.00
CA ARG A 40 -13.66 0.39 -6.68
C ARG A 40 -12.62 -0.47 -5.98
N VAL A 41 -12.78 -1.79 -6.10
CA VAL A 41 -11.81 -2.75 -5.57
C VAL A 41 -11.18 -3.51 -6.71
N ASP A 42 -9.86 -3.44 -6.77
CA ASP A 42 -9.03 -4.21 -7.68
C ASP A 42 -8.41 -5.39 -6.94
N ASP A 43 -8.40 -6.56 -7.59
CA ASP A 43 -7.70 -7.78 -7.15
C ASP A 43 -6.56 -8.05 -8.14
N THR A 44 -5.32 -7.96 -7.66
CA THR A 44 -4.11 -8.16 -8.47
C THR A 44 -3.20 -9.20 -7.84
N TYR A 45 -2.57 -10.04 -8.66
CA TYR A 45 -1.62 -11.05 -8.19
C TYR A 45 -0.19 -10.52 -8.20
N ILE A 46 0.46 -10.49 -7.03
CA ILE A 46 1.84 -10.00 -6.89
C ILE A 46 2.76 -11.06 -6.29
N LYS A 47 4.03 -11.05 -6.71
CA LYS A 47 5.05 -11.98 -6.22
C LYS A 47 5.85 -11.34 -5.09
N VAL A 48 5.71 -11.87 -3.87
CA VAL A 48 6.41 -11.43 -2.67
C VAL A 48 7.30 -12.57 -2.18
N LYS A 49 8.62 -12.34 -2.08
CA LYS A 49 9.61 -13.36 -1.66
C LYS A 49 9.44 -14.70 -2.40
N SER A 50 9.25 -14.63 -3.71
CA SER A 50 9.03 -15.78 -4.60
C SER A 50 7.71 -16.55 -4.45
N GLN A 51 6.87 -16.20 -3.49
CA GLN A 51 5.49 -16.70 -3.40
C GLN A 51 4.57 -15.71 -4.09
N TRP A 52 3.46 -16.16 -4.66
CA TRP A 52 2.45 -15.20 -5.05
C TRP A 52 1.16 -15.15 -4.27
N MET A 53 0.68 -13.91 -4.17
CA MET A 53 -0.24 -13.40 -3.19
C MET A 53 -1.24 -12.49 -3.89
N TYR A 54 -2.46 -12.47 -3.37
CA TYR A 54 -3.54 -11.64 -3.84
C TYR A 54 -3.50 -10.30 -3.11
N LEU A 55 -3.37 -9.22 -3.86
CA LEU A 55 -3.43 -7.85 -3.39
C LEU A 55 -4.80 -7.29 -3.75
N TYR A 56 -5.60 -7.06 -2.72
CA TYR A 56 -6.82 -6.27 -2.81
C TYR A 56 -6.44 -4.80 -2.63
N SER A 57 -6.86 -3.91 -3.53
CA SER A 57 -6.65 -2.46 -3.40
C SER A 57 -7.99 -1.75 -3.56
N VAL A 58 -8.31 -0.83 -2.65
CA VAL A 58 -9.42 0.11 -2.83
C VAL A 58 -8.86 1.36 -3.49
N VAL A 59 -9.48 1.78 -4.59
CA VAL A 59 -9.17 3.02 -5.29
C VAL A 59 -10.42 3.87 -5.40
N ASP A 60 -10.26 5.18 -5.19
CA ASP A 60 -11.34 6.14 -5.43
C ASP A 60 -11.58 6.38 -6.93
N SER A 61 -12.57 7.21 -7.26
CA SER A 61 -12.87 7.64 -8.63
C SER A 61 -11.74 8.41 -9.32
N GLU A 62 -10.90 9.11 -8.55
CA GLU A 62 -9.74 9.86 -9.04
C GLU A 62 -8.50 8.96 -9.23
N GLY A 63 -8.57 7.69 -8.83
CA GLY A 63 -7.49 6.71 -8.91
C GLY A 63 -6.53 6.74 -7.71
N ASN A 64 -6.86 7.46 -6.64
CA ASN A 64 -6.09 7.45 -5.40
C ASN A 64 -6.35 6.14 -4.65
N LYS A 65 -5.28 5.48 -4.21
CA LYS A 65 -5.35 4.27 -3.39
C LYS A 65 -5.74 4.64 -1.97
N ILE A 66 -6.86 4.10 -1.52
CA ILE A 66 -7.39 4.33 -0.17
C ILE A 66 -6.80 3.33 0.81
N ASP A 67 -6.87 2.04 0.48
CA ASP A 67 -6.30 0.98 1.31
C ASP A 67 -5.93 -0.25 0.48
N PHE A 68 -5.13 -1.14 1.07
CA PHE A 68 -4.73 -2.38 0.45
C PHE A 68 -4.63 -3.53 1.47
N TYR A 69 -4.97 -4.74 1.02
CA TYR A 69 -4.88 -5.94 1.82
C TYR A 69 -4.22 -7.07 1.03
N LEU A 70 -3.22 -7.70 1.65
CA LEU A 70 -2.46 -8.77 1.03
C LEU A 70 -2.84 -10.11 1.67
N SER A 71 -3.28 -11.06 0.85
CA SER A 71 -3.64 -12.42 1.25
C SER A 71 -2.86 -13.45 0.45
N LYS A 72 -2.58 -14.61 1.07
CA LYS A 72 -2.02 -15.77 0.36
C LYS A 72 -3.08 -16.49 -0.49
N SER A 73 -4.34 -16.40 -0.08
CA SER A 73 -5.47 -17.07 -0.70
C SER A 73 -6.51 -16.07 -1.21
N ARG A 74 -7.11 -16.39 -2.35
CA ARG A 74 -8.28 -15.71 -2.88
C ARG A 74 -9.52 -16.43 -2.37
N ASP A 75 -9.95 -16.09 -1.17
CA ASP A 75 -11.13 -16.69 -0.56
C ASP A 75 -12.10 -15.63 -0.03
N LYS A 76 -13.35 -16.06 0.20
CA LYS A 76 -14.41 -15.18 0.70
C LYS A 76 -14.10 -14.61 2.07
N GLN A 77 -13.28 -15.28 2.88
CA GLN A 77 -12.92 -14.80 4.21
C GLN A 77 -11.89 -13.66 4.12
N ALA A 78 -10.92 -13.76 3.23
CA ALA A 78 -9.95 -12.72 2.92
C ALA A 78 -10.66 -11.47 2.38
N ALA A 79 -11.59 -11.63 1.43
CA ALA A 79 -12.42 -10.54 0.94
C ALA A 79 -13.28 -9.92 2.07
N LYS A 80 -13.93 -10.75 2.90
CA LYS A 80 -14.67 -10.24 4.07
C LYS A 80 -13.78 -9.45 5.03
N ARG A 81 -12.57 -9.93 5.35
CA ARG A 81 -11.64 -9.22 6.23
C ARG A 81 -11.26 -7.86 5.67
N PHE A 82 -11.08 -7.77 4.36
CA PHE A 82 -10.82 -6.51 3.68
C PHE A 82 -11.99 -5.51 3.81
N PHE A 83 -13.22 -5.97 3.57
CA PHE A 83 -14.41 -5.10 3.66
C PHE A 83 -14.90 -4.82 5.09
N VAL A 84 -14.49 -5.61 6.10
CA VAL A 84 -14.91 -5.44 7.50
C VAL A 84 -13.94 -4.57 8.31
N CYS A 85 -12.67 -4.44 7.87
CA CYS A 85 -11.67 -3.61 8.53
C CYS A 85 -11.52 -2.21 7.91
N PHE A 86 -12.32 -1.88 6.91
CA PHE A 86 -12.50 -0.52 6.40
C PHE A 86 -13.53 0.22 7.27
#